data_AF-A0A444UVV5-F1
#
_entry.id   AF-A0A444UVV5-F1
#
_cell.length_a   1.000
_cell.length_b   1.000
_cell.length_c   1.000
_cell.angle_alpha   90.00
_cell.angle_beta   90.00
_cell.angle_gamma   90.00
#
_symmetry.space_group_name_H-M   'P 1'
#
loop_
_entity.id
_entity.type
_entity.pdbx_description
1 polymer ?
#
loop_
_entity_poly.entity_id
_entity_poly.type
_entity_poly.pdbx_seq_one_letter_code
_entity_poly.pdbx_strand_id
1 'polypeptide(L)'
;MSFTNLKPEGSAYSRQAANDESDYFPIWGTCLGFEQLTVLTSGKNILTVTKTEGVALPLTFTQAAKESRLFKTFPKDLLQALSTENITANYHDWTLSLQNYTNNNKLQSFYKILSTNTDGHTEFISTMEAYKYPFYAVQWHPERNAFEWVQKTWLTPLLL
;
A
#
# COMPACT_ATOMS: atom_id res chain seq x y z
N MET A 1 -11.26 1.23 -15.50
CA MET A 1 -10.43 0.58 -16.55
C MET A 1 -10.39 -0.91 -16.25
N SER A 2 -10.65 -1.78 -17.23
CA SER A 2 -10.58 -3.24 -17.03
C SER A 2 -9.15 -3.73 -17.25
N PHE A 3 -8.52 -4.28 -16.22
CA PHE A 3 -7.14 -4.80 -16.27
C PHE A 3 -7.02 -6.22 -16.87
N THR A 4 -8.06 -6.72 -17.55
CA THR A 4 -8.17 -8.13 -17.97
C THR A 4 -7.26 -8.55 -19.12
N ASN A 5 -6.49 -7.64 -19.73
CA ASN A 5 -5.71 -7.90 -20.95
C ASN A 5 -4.19 -7.64 -20.85
N LEU A 6 -3.62 -7.56 -19.64
CA LEU A 6 -2.17 -7.43 -19.51
C LEU A 6 -1.51 -8.78 -19.85
N LYS A 7 -0.87 -8.85 -21.03
CA LYS A 7 0.05 -9.94 -21.36
C LYS A 7 1.15 -10.04 -20.28
N PRO A 8 1.69 -11.24 -20.00
CA PRO A 8 2.76 -11.45 -19.00
C PRO A 8 4.09 -10.75 -19.32
N GLU A 9 4.17 -9.95 -20.39
CA GLU A 9 5.37 -9.20 -20.81
C GLU A 9 5.36 -7.73 -20.33
N GLY A 10 4.63 -7.43 -19.25
CA GLY A 10 4.57 -6.08 -18.68
C GLY A 10 5.91 -5.62 -18.08
N SER A 11 6.11 -4.30 -18.00
CA SER A 11 7.33 -3.67 -17.48
C SER A 11 7.80 -4.22 -16.12
N ALA A 12 6.89 -4.61 -15.23
CA ALA A 12 7.24 -5.23 -13.95
C ALA A 12 8.03 -6.54 -14.10
N TYR A 13 7.75 -7.38 -15.10
CA TYR A 13 8.52 -8.60 -15.36
C TYR A 13 9.92 -8.27 -15.90
N SER A 14 10.03 -7.25 -16.76
CA SER A 14 11.35 -6.77 -17.22
C SER A 14 12.21 -6.22 -16.08
N ARG A 15 11.61 -5.61 -15.05
CA ARG A 15 12.35 -5.14 -13.87
C ARG A 15 12.73 -6.28 -12.92
N GLN A 16 11.94 -7.35 -12.84
CA GLN A 16 12.36 -8.55 -12.13
C GLN A 16 13.59 -9.16 -12.80
N ALA A 17 13.58 -9.28 -14.13
CA ALA A 17 14.72 -9.77 -14.91
C ALA A 17 15.99 -8.91 -14.68
N ALA A 18 15.87 -7.58 -14.69
CA ALA A 18 16.99 -6.69 -14.36
C ALA A 18 17.54 -6.96 -12.94
N ASN A 19 16.68 -7.06 -11.93
CA ASN A 19 17.11 -7.38 -10.57
C ASN A 19 17.73 -8.78 -10.45
N ASP A 20 17.26 -9.76 -11.23
CA ASP A 20 17.84 -11.11 -11.28
C ASP A 20 19.25 -11.11 -11.91
N GLU A 21 19.53 -10.17 -12.82
CA GLU A 21 20.86 -9.89 -13.38
C GLU A 21 21.73 -9.03 -12.45
N SER A 22 21.34 -8.87 -11.18
CA SER A 22 21.99 -8.01 -10.17
C SER A 22 21.95 -6.51 -10.47
N ASP A 23 21.10 -6.06 -11.41
CA ASP A 23 20.81 -4.64 -11.64
C ASP A 23 19.70 -4.17 -10.69
N TYR A 24 20.08 -3.48 -9.62
CA TYR A 24 19.16 -3.04 -8.57
C TYR A 24 18.20 -1.96 -9.09
N PHE A 25 16.96 -2.36 -9.39
CA PHE A 25 15.92 -1.47 -9.90
C PHE A 25 14.70 -1.45 -8.98
N PRO A 26 14.55 -0.43 -8.10
CA PRO A 26 13.44 -0.36 -7.17
C PRO A 26 12.12 0.02 -7.85
N ILE A 27 11.00 -0.52 -7.34
CA ILE A 27 9.65 -0.13 -7.75
C ILE A 27 8.87 0.32 -6.51
N TRP A 28 8.16 1.43 -6.64
CA TRP A 28 7.25 1.95 -5.62
C TRP A 28 5.84 2.06 -6.18
N GLY A 29 4.86 1.50 -5.48
CA GLY A 29 3.43 1.65 -5.79
C GLY A 29 2.68 2.36 -4.65
N THR A 30 2.05 3.50 -4.95
CA THR A 30 1.14 4.20 -4.03
C THR A 30 -0.30 4.05 -4.51
N CYS A 31 -1.22 3.67 -3.62
CA CYS A 31 -2.67 3.58 -3.88
C CYS A 31 -2.99 2.76 -5.15
N LEU A 32 -3.39 3.38 -6.27
CA LEU A 32 -3.59 2.69 -7.55
C LEU A 32 -2.35 1.91 -8.00
N GLY A 33 -1.14 2.40 -7.70
CA GLY A 33 0.11 1.69 -7.94
C GLY A 33 0.26 0.43 -7.09
N PHE A 34 -0.20 0.47 -5.83
CA PHE A 34 -0.27 -0.72 -4.97
C PHE A 34 -1.23 -1.74 -5.59
N GLU A 35 -2.45 -1.32 -5.97
CA GLU A 35 -3.45 -2.17 -6.60
C GLU A 35 -2.90 -2.84 -7.87
N GLN A 36 -2.26 -2.05 -8.74
CA GLN A 36 -1.65 -2.53 -9.97
C GLN A 36 -0.60 -3.61 -9.71
N LEU A 37 0.24 -3.45 -8.69
CA LEU A 37 1.24 -4.46 -8.30
C LEU A 37 0.57 -5.76 -7.83
N THR A 38 -0.53 -5.68 -7.10
CA THR A 38 -1.27 -6.89 -6.67
C THR A 38 -1.87 -7.65 -7.87
N VAL A 39 -2.41 -6.93 -8.86
CA VAL A 39 -2.97 -7.52 -10.08
C VAL A 39 -1.88 -8.14 -10.94
N LEU A 40 -0.74 -7.47 -11.10
CA LEU A 40 0.41 -8.00 -11.86
C LEU A 40 0.95 -9.28 -11.25
N THR A 41 1.17 -9.30 -9.93
CA THR A 41 1.70 -10.49 -9.25
C THR A 41 0.70 -11.65 -9.21
N SER A 42 -0.58 -11.36 -8.97
CA SER A 42 -1.60 -12.42 -8.89
C SER A 42 -2.06 -12.92 -10.26
N GLY A 43 -2.02 -12.08 -11.28
CA GLY A 43 -2.56 -12.33 -12.62
C GLY A 43 -4.09 -12.21 -12.72
N LYS A 44 -4.77 -11.64 -11.71
CA LYS A 44 -6.23 -11.43 -11.71
C LYS A 44 -6.62 -10.23 -10.83
N ASN A 45 -7.84 -9.70 -11.01
CA ASN A 45 -8.37 -8.73 -10.07
C ASN A 45 -8.80 -9.44 -8.78
N ILE A 46 -8.24 -9.01 -7.65
CA ILE A 46 -8.48 -9.58 -6.31
C ILE A 46 -8.90 -8.51 -5.28
N LEU A 47 -9.21 -7.32 -5.76
CA LEU A 47 -9.50 -6.19 -4.89
C LEU A 47 -10.90 -6.33 -4.29
N THR A 48 -11.06 -5.82 -3.07
CA THR A 48 -12.32 -5.78 -2.33
C THR A 48 -12.70 -4.32 -2.10
N VAL A 49 -13.99 -4.00 -2.16
CA VAL A 49 -14.47 -2.65 -1.85
C VAL A 49 -14.38 -2.41 -0.34
N THR A 50 -13.85 -1.26 0.06
CA THR A 50 -13.78 -0.82 1.46
C THR A 50 -14.18 0.64 1.58
N LYS A 51 -14.70 1.03 2.75
CA LYS A 51 -15.07 2.43 3.03
C LYS A 51 -13.89 3.22 3.57
N THR A 52 -12.94 3.54 2.69
CA THR A 52 -11.66 4.16 3.06
C THR A 52 -11.32 5.42 2.26
N GLU A 53 -12.33 6.04 1.67
CA GLU A 53 -12.20 7.32 0.98
C GLU A 53 -12.20 8.48 1.98
N GLY A 54 -11.13 9.29 1.97
CA GLY A 54 -11.06 10.52 2.74
C GLY A 54 -10.83 10.34 4.24
N VAL A 55 -10.18 9.25 4.65
CA VAL A 55 -9.92 8.96 6.07
C VAL A 55 -8.43 8.95 6.38
N ALA A 56 -8.07 9.44 7.58
CA ALA A 56 -6.71 9.32 8.10
C ALA A 56 -6.67 8.18 9.13
N LEU A 57 -5.72 7.25 8.98
CA LEU A 57 -5.62 6.05 9.81
C LEU A 57 -4.20 5.91 10.39
N PRO A 58 -4.03 5.24 11.56
CA PRO A 58 -2.73 4.73 11.99
C PRO A 58 -2.39 3.48 11.16
N LEU A 59 -1.23 2.89 11.35
CA LEU A 59 -0.82 1.62 10.76
C LEU A 59 -0.79 0.51 11.82
N THR A 60 -1.54 -0.55 11.60
CA THR A 60 -1.41 -1.77 12.42
C THR A 60 -0.21 -2.57 11.90
N PHE A 61 0.96 -2.37 12.51
CA PHE A 61 2.17 -3.09 12.09
C PHE A 61 2.08 -4.60 12.37
N THR A 62 2.53 -5.39 11.41
CA THR A 62 2.73 -6.83 11.61
C THR A 62 4.09 -7.08 12.27
N GLN A 63 4.31 -8.31 12.76
CA GLN A 63 5.63 -8.71 13.26
C GLN A 63 6.73 -8.59 12.19
N ALA A 64 6.37 -8.69 10.92
CA ALA A 64 7.31 -8.62 9.80
C ALA A 64 7.86 -7.20 9.55
N ALA A 65 7.21 -6.16 10.06
CA ALA A 65 7.67 -4.78 9.97
C ALA A 65 9.02 -4.55 10.66
N LYS A 66 9.28 -5.26 11.78
CA LYS A 66 10.49 -5.11 12.60
C LYS A 66 11.78 -5.43 11.83
N GLU A 67 11.71 -6.42 10.95
CA GLU A 67 12.82 -6.87 10.09
C GLU A 67 12.62 -6.45 8.62
N SER A 68 11.74 -5.47 8.37
CA SER A 68 11.48 -4.99 7.02
C SER A 68 12.62 -4.12 6.50
N ARG A 69 12.81 -4.09 5.18
CA ARG A 69 13.77 -3.14 4.57
C ARG A 69 13.21 -1.73 4.63
N LEU A 70 11.91 -1.59 4.37
CA LEU A 70 11.22 -0.29 4.30
C LEU A 70 11.29 0.49 5.62
N PHE A 71 11.00 -0.14 6.76
CA PHE A 71 10.95 0.54 8.07
C PHE A 71 12.26 0.48 8.86
N LYS A 72 13.30 -0.21 8.35
CA LYS A 72 14.55 -0.46 9.09
C LYS A 72 15.22 0.80 9.65
N THR A 73 15.18 1.89 8.90
CA THR A 73 15.87 3.15 9.22
C THR A 73 14.95 4.23 9.74
N PHE A 74 13.68 3.92 9.99
CA PHE A 74 12.73 4.91 10.50
C PHE A 74 13.04 5.25 11.97
N PRO A 75 12.98 6.53 12.35
CA PRO A 75 13.03 6.94 13.75
C PRO A 75 11.95 6.23 14.59
N LYS A 76 12.27 5.86 15.83
CA LYS A 76 11.36 5.09 16.69
C LYS A 76 10.10 5.86 17.05
N ASP A 77 10.23 7.16 17.29
CA ASP A 77 9.13 8.09 17.51
C ASP A 77 8.22 8.20 16.29
N LEU A 78 8.78 8.21 15.07
CA LEU A 78 7.98 8.17 13.85
C LEU A 78 7.24 6.84 13.69
N LEU A 79 7.88 5.69 13.96
CA LEU A 79 7.20 4.40 13.96
C LEU A 79 6.08 4.33 15.01
N GLN A 80 6.31 4.93 16.17
CA GLN A 80 5.29 5.04 17.21
C GLN A 80 4.12 5.88 16.70
N ALA A 81 4.37 7.09 16.18
CA ALA A 81 3.33 7.96 15.63
C ALA A 81 2.54 7.26 14.50
N LEU A 82 3.23 6.58 13.58
CA LEU A 82 2.58 5.78 12.54
C LEU A 82 1.68 4.70 13.13
N SER A 83 2.00 4.11 14.29
CA SER A 83 1.18 3.07 14.91
C SER A 83 0.02 3.58 15.78
N THR A 84 0.08 4.83 16.26
CA THR A 84 -0.88 5.36 17.24
C THR A 84 -1.68 6.56 16.78
N GLU A 85 -1.21 7.28 15.77
CA GLU A 85 -1.82 8.52 15.32
C GLU A 85 -2.41 8.37 13.92
N ASN A 86 -3.51 9.08 13.65
CA ASN A 86 -4.18 9.07 12.36
C ASN A 86 -3.42 9.94 11.34
N ILE A 87 -2.26 9.48 10.90
CA ILE A 87 -1.32 10.25 10.06
C ILE A 87 -1.10 9.67 8.66
N THR A 88 -1.77 8.58 8.29
CA THR A 88 -1.72 8.03 6.93
C THR A 88 -3.01 8.34 6.17
N ALA A 89 -2.88 9.06 5.05
CA ALA A 89 -4.00 9.49 4.22
C ALA A 89 -4.52 8.34 3.33
N ASN A 90 -5.80 7.99 3.46
CA ASN A 90 -6.46 6.96 2.67
C ASN A 90 -7.55 7.58 1.79
N TYR A 91 -7.45 7.33 0.49
CA TYR A 91 -8.32 7.87 -0.58
C TYR A 91 -8.47 6.80 -1.67
N HIS A 92 -9.09 5.69 -1.29
CA HIS A 92 -9.31 4.52 -2.15
C HIS A 92 -10.63 3.84 -1.79
N ASP A 93 -11.32 3.37 -2.82
CA ASP A 93 -12.52 2.54 -2.71
C ASP A 93 -12.21 1.04 -2.76
N TRP A 94 -11.00 0.68 -3.23
CA TRP A 94 -10.59 -0.70 -3.48
C TRP A 94 -9.30 -1.03 -2.74
N THR A 95 -9.27 -2.18 -2.09
CA THR A 95 -8.12 -2.64 -1.32
C THR A 95 -7.82 -4.11 -1.55
N LEU A 96 -6.60 -4.53 -1.19
CA LEU A 96 -6.30 -5.94 -1.03
C LEU A 96 -6.67 -6.40 0.38
N SER A 97 -7.80 -7.11 0.52
CA SER A 97 -8.18 -7.71 1.81
C SER A 97 -7.15 -8.75 2.26
N LEU A 98 -6.95 -8.86 3.58
CA LEU A 98 -6.04 -9.85 4.15
C LEU A 98 -6.48 -11.28 3.79
N GLN A 99 -7.80 -11.50 3.69
CA GLN A 99 -8.37 -12.76 3.24
C GLN A 99 -7.97 -13.09 1.78
N ASN A 100 -8.11 -12.14 0.84
CA ASN A 100 -7.78 -12.38 -0.57
C ASN A 100 -6.28 -12.60 -0.77
N TYR A 101 -5.43 -11.90 0.00
CA TYR A 101 -4.00 -12.17 0.04
C TYR A 101 -3.70 -13.59 0.54
N THR A 102 -4.29 -13.98 1.67
CA THR A 102 -4.07 -15.30 2.30
C THR A 102 -4.60 -16.45 1.43
N ASN A 103 -5.57 -16.19 0.55
CA ASN A 103 -6.08 -17.15 -0.42
C ASN A 103 -5.30 -17.16 -1.75
N ASN A 104 -4.21 -16.38 -1.86
CA ASN A 104 -3.43 -16.25 -3.09
C ASN A 104 -1.95 -16.61 -2.87
N ASN A 105 -1.58 -17.83 -3.25
CA ASN A 105 -0.21 -18.34 -3.09
C ASN A 105 0.84 -17.47 -3.80
N LYS A 106 0.53 -16.89 -4.97
CA LYS A 106 1.49 -16.03 -5.69
C LYS A 106 1.82 -14.78 -4.89
N LEU A 107 0.83 -14.15 -4.28
CA LEU A 107 1.05 -12.98 -3.44
C LEU A 107 1.78 -13.33 -2.14
N GLN A 108 1.40 -14.42 -1.48
CA GLN A 108 2.07 -14.87 -0.26
C GLN A 108 3.54 -15.21 -0.47
N SER A 109 3.88 -15.80 -1.62
CA SER A 109 5.28 -16.09 -1.95
C SER A 109 6.06 -14.85 -2.38
N PHE A 110 5.39 -13.79 -2.82
CA PHE A 110 6.04 -12.61 -3.39
C PHE A 110 6.18 -11.46 -2.41
N TYR A 111 5.13 -11.16 -1.63
CA TYR A 111 5.06 -10.02 -0.74
C TYR A 111 5.02 -10.41 0.74
N LYS A 112 5.74 -9.65 1.54
CA LYS A 112 5.72 -9.65 3.00
C LYS A 112 4.86 -8.47 3.46
N ILE A 113 3.83 -8.74 4.25
CA ILE A 113 2.90 -7.72 4.75
C ILE A 113 3.51 -7.01 5.94
N LEU A 114 3.64 -5.69 5.86
CA LEU A 114 4.26 -4.87 6.91
C LEU A 114 3.22 -4.17 7.79
N SER A 115 2.09 -3.77 7.23
CA SER A 115 0.97 -3.24 8.01
C SER A 115 -0.38 -3.59 7.40
N THR A 116 -1.40 -3.64 8.25
CA THR A 116 -2.80 -3.74 7.88
C THR A 116 -3.60 -2.56 8.44
N ASN A 117 -4.82 -2.42 7.95
CA ASN A 117 -5.84 -1.51 8.44
C ASN A 117 -7.23 -2.16 8.33
N THR A 118 -8.23 -1.55 8.94
CA THR A 118 -9.63 -2.01 8.86
C THR A 118 -10.55 -0.83 8.59
N ASP A 119 -11.58 -1.05 7.78
CA ASP A 119 -12.70 -0.10 7.59
C ASP A 119 -13.84 -0.33 8.59
N GLY A 120 -13.61 -1.17 9.60
CA GLY A 120 -14.61 -1.62 10.58
C GLY A 120 -15.29 -2.94 10.18
N HIS A 121 -15.11 -3.41 8.94
CA HIS A 121 -15.68 -4.67 8.46
C HIS A 121 -14.64 -5.58 7.80
N THR A 122 -13.75 -5.01 6.99
CA THR A 122 -12.74 -5.71 6.21
C THR A 122 -11.36 -5.28 6.66
N GLU A 123 -10.55 -6.24 7.10
CA GLU A 123 -9.11 -6.02 7.26
C GLU A 123 -8.41 -6.08 5.91
N PHE A 124 -7.59 -5.07 5.61
CA PHE A 124 -6.88 -4.92 4.36
C PHE A 124 -5.40 -4.59 4.58
N ILE A 125 -4.58 -4.94 3.59
CA ILE A 125 -3.14 -4.67 3.59
C ILE A 125 -2.93 -3.20 3.26
N SER A 126 -2.21 -2.48 4.12
CA SER A 126 -1.89 -1.06 3.92
C SER A 126 -0.43 -0.81 3.53
N THR A 127 0.49 -1.70 3.89
CA THR A 127 1.90 -1.64 3.45
C THR A 127 2.47 -3.04 3.23
N MET A 128 3.20 -3.23 2.13
CA MET A 128 3.92 -4.47 1.84
C MET A 128 5.24 -4.22 1.10
N GLU A 129 6.17 -5.15 1.23
CA GLU A 129 7.41 -5.19 0.44
C GLU A 129 7.63 -6.58 -0.14
N ALA A 130 8.25 -6.70 -1.31
CA ALA A 130 8.55 -8.02 -1.87
C ALA A 130 9.65 -8.74 -1.05
N TYR A 131 9.64 -10.07 -0.96
CA TYR A 131 10.69 -10.80 -0.24
C TYR A 131 12.06 -10.61 -0.91
N LYS A 132 12.12 -10.88 -2.22
CA LYS A 132 13.36 -10.89 -3.02
C LYS A 132 13.68 -9.54 -3.67
N TYR A 133 12.68 -8.91 -4.29
CA TYR A 133 12.88 -7.72 -5.12
C TYR A 133 12.77 -6.42 -4.31
N PRO A 134 13.40 -5.32 -4.73
CA PRO A 134 13.26 -4.00 -4.10
C PRO A 134 11.94 -3.33 -4.49
N PHE A 135 10.83 -4.05 -4.36
CA PHE A 135 9.49 -3.57 -4.67
C PHE A 135 8.75 -3.27 -3.37
N TYR A 136 8.13 -2.10 -3.32
CA TYR A 136 7.46 -1.55 -2.16
C TYR A 136 6.09 -1.04 -2.58
N ALA A 137 5.11 -1.24 -1.72
CA ALA A 137 3.76 -0.76 -2.00
C ALA A 137 3.08 -0.26 -0.72
N VAL A 138 2.46 0.90 -0.83
CA VAL A 138 1.62 1.52 0.21
C VAL A 138 0.25 1.81 -0.37
N GLN A 139 -0.81 1.40 0.33
CA GLN A 139 -2.19 1.71 -0.08
C GLN A 139 -2.55 3.17 0.26
N TRP A 140 -1.95 3.70 1.33
CA TRP A 140 -2.09 5.08 1.77
C TRP A 140 -1.14 6.01 1.00
N HIS A 141 -1.39 7.32 1.08
CA HIS A 141 -0.66 8.35 0.35
C HIS A 141 0.35 9.09 1.23
N PRO A 142 1.64 8.68 1.25
CA PRO A 142 2.69 9.35 2.02
C PRO A 142 2.96 10.79 1.55
N GLU A 143 2.71 11.10 0.28
CA GLU A 143 2.98 12.39 -0.34
C GLU A 143 2.02 13.51 0.12
N ARG A 144 0.77 13.16 0.46
CA ARG A 144 -0.28 14.16 0.71
C ARG A 144 0.00 15.02 1.92
N ASN A 145 0.57 14.44 2.99
CA ASN A 145 0.85 15.15 4.23
C ASN A 145 1.74 16.39 4.04
N ALA A 146 2.66 16.35 3.08
CA ALA A 146 3.62 17.44 2.84
C ALA A 146 3.20 18.39 1.71
N PHE A 147 2.34 17.94 0.78
CA PHE A 147 2.14 18.63 -0.49
C PHE A 147 0.68 18.93 -0.84
N GLU A 148 -0.28 18.40 -0.09
CA GLU A 148 -1.70 18.60 -0.38
C GLU A 148 -2.43 19.33 0.73
N TRP A 149 -2.77 20.59 0.44
CA TRP A 149 -3.45 21.49 1.35
C TRP A 149 -4.87 21.75 0.85
N VAL A 150 -5.79 20.81 1.11
CA VAL A 150 -7.21 21.05 0.80
C VAL A 150 -7.75 22.03 1.84
N GLN A 151 -7.93 23.29 1.44
CA GLN A 151 -8.63 24.26 2.26
C GLN A 151 -10.09 23.82 2.41
N LYS A 152 -10.59 23.66 3.65
CA LYS A 152 -12.03 23.64 3.91
C LYS A 152 -12.59 25.03 3.64
N THR A 153 -12.96 25.34 2.40
CA THR A 153 -13.44 26.67 2.00
C THR A 153 -14.86 27.03 2.47
N TRP A 154 -15.50 26.29 3.40
CA TRP A 154 -16.89 26.60 3.80
C TRP A 154 -17.20 26.47 5.30
N LEU A 155 -16.27 26.84 6.18
CA LEU A 155 -16.67 27.35 7.50
C LEU A 155 -16.75 28.88 7.39
N THR A 156 -17.86 29.39 6.87
CA THR A 156 -18.29 30.75 7.23
C THR A 156 -18.33 30.82 8.76
N PRO A 157 -17.59 31.74 9.41
CA PRO A 157 -17.87 32.06 10.79
C PRO A 157 -19.29 32.61 10.81
N LEU A 158 -20.23 31.88 11.41
CA LEU A 158 -21.46 32.49 11.86
C LEU A 158 -21.04 33.62 12.82
N LEU A 159 -21.48 34.81 12.45
CA LEU A 159 -21.11 36.11 12.96
C LEU A 159 -21.12 36.20 14.50
N LEU A 160 -20.21 37.06 14.99
CA LEU A 160 -20.32 37.81 16.25
C LEU A 160 -21.67 38.53 16.35
#